data_AF-M3B682-F1
#
_entry.id   AF-M3B682-F1
#
_cell.length_a   1.000
_cell.length_b   1.000
_cell.length_c   1.000
_cell.angle_alpha   90.00
_cell.angle_beta   90.00
_cell.angle_gamma   90.00
#
_symmetry.space_group_name_H-M   'P 1'
#
loop_
_entity.id
_entity.type
_entity.pdbx_description
1 polymer ?
#
loop_
_entity_poly.entity_id
_entity_poly.type
_entity_poly.pdbx_seq_one_letter_code
_entity_poly.pdbx_strand_id
1 'polypeptide(L)' 'DPDEPKYCYCNRGSYGEMVACDNDNCPREWFHLGCTELKEAPEEADKWYCRDCR' A
#
# COMPACT_ATOMS: atom_id res chain seq x y z
N ASP A 1 -3.71 -13.78 11.60
CA ASP A 1 -2.74 -14.64 12.32
C ASP A 1 -1.75 -13.74 13.06
N PRO A 2 -1.30 -14.01 14.30
CA PRO A 2 -0.27 -13.17 14.94
C PRO A 2 1.04 -13.11 14.15
N ASP A 3 1.31 -14.11 13.31
CA ASP A 3 2.50 -14.18 12.44
C ASP A 3 2.29 -13.53 11.07
N GLU A 4 1.09 -13.01 10.78
CA GLU A 4 0.80 -12.40 9.48
C GLU A 4 1.50 -11.04 9.35
N PRO A 5 2.23 -10.78 8.25
CA PRO A 5 2.87 -9.50 8.02
C PRO A 5 1.81 -8.38 7.94
N LYS A 6 2.11 -7.28 8.64
CA LYS A 6 1.21 -6.13 8.74
C LYS A 6 1.68 -5.03 7.79
N TYR A 7 0.75 -4.56 6.98
CA TYR A 7 0.97 -3.55 5.97
C TYR A 7 0.12 -2.31 6.23
N CYS A 8 0.20 -1.35 5.31
CA CYS A 8 -0.63 -0.16 5.27
C CYS A 8 -0.49 0.72 6.53
N TYR A 9 -1.19 1.84 6.58
CA TYR A 9 -1.28 2.70 7.77
C TYR A 9 -2.14 2.08 8.87
N CYS A 10 -3.01 1.14 8.52
CA CYS A 10 -3.93 0.50 9.47
C CYS A 10 -3.28 -0.64 10.27
N ASN A 11 -2.03 -1.04 9.95
CA ASN A 11 -1.29 -2.13 10.57
C ASN A 11 -2.09 -3.45 10.60
N ARG A 12 -2.75 -3.76 9.49
CA ARG A 12 -3.51 -5.01 9.31
C ARG A 12 -2.84 -5.87 8.24
N GLY A 13 -3.22 -7.14 8.22
CA GLY A 13 -2.80 -8.08 7.18
C GLY A 13 -3.28 -7.68 5.79
N SER A 14 -2.95 -8.51 4.81
CA SER A 14 -3.38 -8.32 3.43
C SER A 14 -4.86 -8.64 3.30
N TYR A 15 -5.65 -7.72 2.74
CA TYR A 15 -7.06 -7.96 2.43
C TYR A 15 -7.57 -7.00 1.36
N GLY A 16 -8.57 -7.44 0.59
CA GLY A 16 -9.18 -6.62 -0.46
C GLY A 16 -8.17 -6.18 -1.52
N GLU A 17 -8.44 -5.04 -2.14
CA GLU A 17 -7.57 -4.44 -3.15
C GLU A 17 -6.43 -3.64 -2.50
N MET A 18 -5.21 -3.84 -3.00
CA MET A 18 -3.99 -3.23 -2.46
C MET A 18 -3.14 -2.65 -3.58
N VAL A 19 -2.39 -1.59 -3.24
CA VAL A 19 -1.43 -0.91 -4.11
C VAL A 19 -0.05 -0.91 -3.45
N ALA A 20 0.99 -1.14 -4.25
CA ALA A 20 2.38 -1.07 -3.81
C ALA A 20 2.94 0.34 -4.00
N CYS A 21 3.76 0.80 -3.05
CA CYS A 21 4.52 2.03 -3.19
C CYS A 21 5.77 1.78 -4.04
N ASP A 22 5.96 2.55 -5.11
CA ASP A 22 7.12 2.47 -6.04
C ASP A 22 8.45 2.98 -5.46
N ASN A 23 8.53 3.21 -4.15
CA ASN A 23 9.80 3.51 -3.49
C ASN A 23 10.34 2.20 -2.92
N ASP A 24 11.45 1.71 -3.47
CA ASP A 24 12.12 0.48 -3.05
C ASP A 24 12.52 0.48 -1.56
N ASN A 25 12.63 1.67 -0.95
CA ASN A 25 12.94 1.83 0.48
C ASN A 25 11.69 2.09 1.34
N CYS A 26 10.48 1.90 0.81
CA CYS A 26 9.25 2.10 1.56
C CYS A 26 9.14 1.05 2.68
N PRO A 27 9.06 1.45 3.96
CA PRO A 27 9.04 0.48 5.07
C PRO A 27 7.76 -0.36 5.16
N ARG A 28 6.70 0.04 4.45
CA ARG A 28 5.39 -0.64 4.46
C ARG A 28 5.11 -1.41 3.19
N GLU A 29 5.72 -0.99 2.07
CA GLU A 29 5.56 -1.52 0.71
C GLU A 29 4.13 -1.51 0.15
N TRP A 30 3.15 -2.01 0.89
CA TRP A 30 1.78 -2.24 0.47
C TRP A 30 0.75 -1.45 1.29
N PHE A 31 -0.30 -1.01 0.60
CA PHE A 31 -1.38 -0.21 1.17
C PHE A 31 -2.73 -0.68 0.64
N HIS A 32 -3.75 -0.76 1.49
CA HIS A 32 -5.12 -1.03 1.02
C HIS A 32 -5.62 0.17 0.23
N LEU A 33 -6.26 -0.06 -0.92
CA LEU A 33 -6.73 1.04 -1.79
C LEU A 33 -7.59 2.04 -0.99
N GLY A 34 -8.56 1.53 -0.23
CA GLY A 34 -9.45 2.36 0.60
C GLY A 34 -8.78 3.03 1.82
N CYS A 35 -7.52 2.71 2.13
CA CYS A 35 -6.72 3.42 3.13
C CYS A 35 -5.82 4.50 2.50
N THR A 36 -5.81 4.59 1.17
CA THR A 36 -5.14 5.66 0.41
C THR A 36 -6.16 6.70 -0.03
N GLU A 37 -5.70 7.78 -0.65
CA GLU A 37 -6.54 8.77 -1.34
C GLU A 37 -6.90 8.39 -2.78
N LEU A 38 -6.47 7.21 -3.25
CA LEU A 38 -6.81 6.73 -4.58
C LEU A 38 -8.29 6.33 -4.63
N LYS A 39 -8.95 6.70 -5.73
CA LYS A 39 -10.31 6.25 -6.02
C LYS A 39 -10.32 4.87 -6.68
N GLU A 40 -9.29 4.58 -7.46
CA GLU A 40 -9.09 3.38 -8.26
C GLU A 40 -7.59 3.04 -8.22
N ALA A 41 -7.24 1.77 -8.37
CA ALA A 41 -5.85 1.36 -8.46
C ALA A 41 -5.16 2.04 -9.67
N PRO A 42 -3.88 2.44 -9.55
CA PRO A 42 -3.13 2.99 -10.68
C PRO A 42 -3.00 1.93 -11.78
N GLU A 43 -2.88 2.38 -13.04
CA GLU A 43 -2.51 1.47 -14.13
C GLU A 43 -1.10 0.90 -13.87
N GLU A 44 -0.79 -0.30 -14.36
CA GLU A 44 0.52 -0.93 -14.08
C GLU A 44 1.72 -0.12 -14.60
N ALA A 45 1.50 0.81 -15.53
CA ALA A 45 2.53 1.71 -16.03
C ALA A 45 2.73 2.96 -15.15
N ASP A 46 1.79 3.26 -14.26
CA ASP A 46 1.79 4.45 -13.43
C ASP A 46 2.45 4.18 -12.08
N LYS A 47 3.45 5.01 -11.75
CA LYS A 47 4.08 4.95 -10.44
C LYS A 47 3.21 5.62 -9.39
N TRP A 48 3.03 4.95 -8.25
CA TRP A 48 2.36 5.49 -7.09
C TRP A 48 3.26 5.49 -5.86
N TYR A 49 3.27 6.63 -5.16
CA TYR A 49 4.02 6.80 -3.92
C TYR A 49 3.06 7.07 -2.77
N CYS A 50 3.26 6.34 -1.68
CA CYS A 50 2.54 6.54 -0.42
C CYS A 50 2.91 7.90 0.21
N ARG A 51 2.11 8.39 1.15
CA ARG A 51 2.27 9.74 1.74
C ARG A 51 3.64 9.95 2.41
N ASP A 52 4.25 8.87 2.90
CA ASP A 52 5.52 8.90 3.61
C ASP A 52 6.73 8.87 2.64
N CYS A 53 6.49 8.56 1.36
CA CYS A 53 7.51 8.39 0.30
C CYS A 53 7.40 9.42 -0.84
N ARG A 54 6.50 10.39 -0.72
CA ARG A 54 6.40 11.55 -1.62
C ARG A 54 7.40 12.64 -1.28
#